data_AF-A0A7X8F0N4-F1
#
_entry.id   AF-A0A7X8F0N4-F1
#
_cell.length_a   1.000
_cell.length_b   1.000
_cell.length_c   1.000
_cell.angle_alpha   90.00
_cell.angle_beta   90.00
_cell.angle_gamma   90.00
#
_symmetry.space_group_name_H-M   'P 1'
#
loop_
_entity.id
_entity.type
_entity.pdbx_description
1 polymer ?
#
loop_
_entity_poly.entity_id
_entity_poly.type
_entity_poly.pdbx_seq_one_letter_code
_entity_poly.pdbx_strand_id
1 'polypeptide(L)'
;MDNDNKINISKPEVVLFIGDKLVPSDLSATNSYDIESEFAKAKANRSYKVIFIIVGIGIFVVLFSILFSKYIKTNNEKMKVSVESFDDLNLRRLLDSVSRIENELSLAVSEKKQIDDAYKESILSAEQVRDADLHTLQYMNLSKSEYNKQKRKIEESCEHKIAFIETTYKEDTEYIDAKIKDITNELAAMDSANLERAQKMQSEIDSQRQVFEIEKQQLIEEYELNIETLKNQLAAQKTEAYKERNRVVDTIATRYKKEIAALKETIDSLDPEISNKKADDILLDTELLENTAPQFLSFLSEQYDFSEADILLLATIDKKLENFDYLSNIIAEQPHKNSLASFARARNFILHSFAGDAVTLLKNILSARTEAEQNAVKLDSLISSYELYFEAELKDSGDSGCVIDSRNKSEIIVYILPAYKNKIENTIASVYRTPDEVIGEVMLKKQGNVIVAVPQNTRTSSKIKTGDRILIKNSQ
;
A
#
# COMPACT_ATOMS: atom_id res chain seq x y z
N MET A 1 77.55 16.51 -31.40
CA MET A 1 77.97 15.26 -30.74
C MET A 1 76.78 14.31 -30.87
N ASP A 2 76.52 13.82 -32.08
CA ASP A 2 77.24 12.73 -32.79
C ASP A 2 76.75 11.38 -32.25
N ASN A 3 76.28 10.40 -33.04
CA ASN A 3 76.36 10.24 -34.48
C ASN A 3 75.29 9.25 -34.99
N ASP A 4 74.69 9.61 -36.12
CA ASP A 4 74.35 8.79 -37.30
C ASP A 4 73.91 7.33 -37.18
N ASN A 5 72.67 7.07 -37.65
CA ASN A 5 72.55 6.32 -38.90
C ASN A 5 71.26 6.70 -39.67
N LYS A 6 71.47 7.37 -40.81
CA LYS A 6 70.47 7.80 -41.79
C LYS A 6 70.29 6.71 -42.84
N ILE A 7 69.06 6.37 -43.23
CA ILE A 7 68.68 6.25 -44.65
C ILE A 7 67.23 6.74 -44.80
N ASN A 8 67.07 7.74 -45.66
CA ASN A 8 65.84 8.46 -45.97
C ASN A 8 65.56 8.22 -47.45
N ILE A 9 64.41 7.64 -47.83
CA ILE A 9 63.96 7.61 -49.23
C ILE A 9 62.43 7.80 -49.27
N SER A 10 62.01 9.04 -49.49
CA SER A 10 60.66 9.38 -49.94
C SER A 10 60.58 9.35 -51.47
N LYS A 11 59.52 8.69 -51.96
CA LYS A 11 58.84 8.66 -53.28
C LYS A 11 59.28 9.66 -54.37
N PRO A 12 58.98 9.32 -55.64
CA PRO A 12 58.29 10.31 -56.45
C PRO A 12 57.12 9.77 -57.29
N GLU A 13 56.08 10.58 -57.27
CA GLU A 13 54.93 10.68 -58.16
C GLU A 13 55.37 11.28 -59.51
N VAL A 14 54.86 10.80 -60.65
CA VAL A 14 54.97 11.51 -61.94
C VAL A 14 53.70 11.30 -62.75
N VAL A 15 52.92 12.38 -62.88
CA VAL A 15 51.90 12.60 -63.92
C VAL A 15 52.40 13.73 -64.83
N LEU A 16 52.19 13.51 -66.14
CA LEU A 16 52.22 14.38 -67.32
C LEU A 16 52.62 15.87 -67.16
N PHE A 17 53.48 16.39 -68.05
CA PHE A 17 53.08 17.16 -69.25
C PHE A 17 54.31 17.69 -70.02
N ILE A 18 54.08 17.92 -71.31
CA ILE A 18 54.97 18.26 -72.42
C ILE A 18 55.68 19.61 -72.21
N GLY A 19 56.94 19.72 -72.64
CA GLY A 19 57.62 21.02 -72.77
C GLY A 19 59.03 20.93 -73.39
N ASP A 20 59.12 21.41 -74.63
CA ASP A 20 60.29 21.99 -75.29
C ASP A 20 61.55 21.15 -75.53
N LYS A 21 61.74 20.77 -76.80
CA LYS A 21 62.82 21.34 -77.63
C LYS A 21 62.63 20.98 -79.11
N LEU A 22 62.03 21.93 -79.82
CA LEU A 22 62.16 22.09 -81.27
C LEU A 22 63.47 22.84 -81.58
N VAL A 23 63.97 22.56 -82.80
CA VAL A 23 64.94 23.31 -83.62
C VAL A 23 66.43 22.97 -83.44
N PRO A 24 67.06 22.39 -84.49
CA PRO A 24 68.51 22.26 -84.65
C PRO A 24 69.09 23.44 -85.45
N SER A 25 70.34 23.86 -85.19
CA SER A 25 71.16 24.59 -86.17
C SER A 25 72.63 24.73 -85.73
N ASP A 26 73.50 24.50 -86.73
CA ASP A 26 74.89 24.95 -86.91
C ASP A 26 76.07 24.15 -86.34
N LEU A 27 76.47 23.16 -87.16
CA LEU A 27 77.85 22.73 -87.35
C LEU A 27 78.61 23.75 -88.21
N SER A 28 79.54 24.49 -87.60
CA SER A 28 80.59 25.23 -88.30
C SER A 28 81.84 24.35 -88.46
N ALA A 29 81.97 23.68 -89.61
CA ALA A 29 83.23 23.26 -90.24
C ALA A 29 82.94 22.72 -91.65
N THR A 30 82.66 23.64 -92.57
CA THR A 30 82.37 23.37 -93.97
C THR A 30 83.64 23.02 -94.74
N ASN A 31 83.82 21.75 -95.10
CA ASN A 31 84.46 21.39 -96.36
C ASN A 31 83.42 21.68 -97.45
N SER A 32 83.68 22.70 -98.27
CA SER A 32 82.78 23.12 -99.35
C SER A 32 82.68 22.03 -100.41
N TYR A 33 81.57 21.28 -100.37
CA TYR A 33 81.18 20.32 -101.38
C TYR A 33 80.45 21.05 -102.51
N ASP A 34 81.14 21.21 -103.64
CA ASP A 34 80.63 21.89 -104.82
C ASP A 34 79.79 20.94 -105.67
N ILE A 35 78.48 21.13 -105.58
CA ILE A 35 77.41 20.31 -106.17
C ILE A 35 77.50 20.35 -107.71
N GLU A 36 78.01 21.43 -108.29
CA GLU A 36 78.12 21.56 -109.75
C GLU A 36 79.21 20.66 -110.35
N SER A 37 80.29 20.40 -109.60
CA SER A 37 81.37 19.51 -110.05
C SER A 37 80.99 18.02 -110.02
N GLU A 38 80.11 17.63 -109.09
CA GLU A 38 79.61 16.25 -108.95
C GLU A 38 78.45 15.95 -109.92
N PHE A 39 77.58 16.93 -110.20
CA PHE A 39 76.55 16.79 -111.24
C PHE A 39 77.15 16.67 -112.65
N ALA A 40 78.28 17.33 -112.92
CA ALA A 40 79.00 17.19 -114.19
C ALA A 40 79.60 15.78 -114.37
N LYS A 41 80.07 15.14 -113.29
CA LYS A 41 80.56 13.74 -113.31
C LYS A 41 79.43 12.72 -113.42
N ALA A 42 78.25 13.00 -112.86
CA ALA A 42 77.10 12.10 -112.92
C ALA A 42 76.39 12.04 -114.29
N LYS A 43 76.51 13.08 -115.14
CA LYS A 43 75.87 13.14 -116.46
C LYS A 43 76.56 12.29 -117.53
N ALA A 44 77.84 11.96 -117.35
CA ALA A 44 78.63 11.21 -118.33
C ALA A 44 78.50 9.68 -118.22
N ASN A 45 77.91 9.15 -117.13
CA ASN A 45 77.80 7.70 -116.91
C ASN A 45 76.36 7.26 -116.62
N ARG A 46 75.51 7.29 -117.66
CA ARG A 46 74.16 6.72 -117.61
C ARG A 46 74.24 5.18 -117.56
N SER A 47 74.32 4.64 -116.35
CA SER A 47 74.27 3.20 -116.10
C SER A 47 72.83 2.69 -116.13
N TYR A 48 72.51 1.78 -117.07
CA TYR A 48 71.20 1.10 -117.15
C TYR A 48 70.82 0.39 -115.83
N LYS A 49 71.79 0.01 -115.00
CA LYS A 49 71.54 -0.62 -113.68
C LYS A 49 70.82 0.32 -112.71
N VAL A 50 71.08 1.63 -112.77
CA VAL A 50 70.43 2.60 -111.88
C VAL A 50 68.95 2.76 -112.23
N ILE A 51 68.61 2.74 -113.54
CA ILE A 51 67.22 2.79 -113.99
C ILE A 51 66.45 1.53 -113.56
N PHE A 52 67.06 0.34 -113.67
CA PHE A 52 66.44 -0.89 -113.18
C PHE A 52 66.19 -0.90 -111.67
N ILE A 53 67.10 -0.32 -110.87
CA ILE A 53 66.90 -0.17 -109.42
C ILE A 53 65.74 0.78 -109.10
N ILE A 54 65.67 1.92 -109.79
CA ILE A 54 64.59 2.91 -109.59
C ILE A 54 63.22 2.30 -109.97
N VAL A 55 63.14 1.60 -111.11
CA VAL A 55 61.90 0.90 -111.53
C VAL A 55 61.55 -0.22 -110.55
N GLY A 56 62.54 -0.96 -110.06
CA GLY A 56 62.34 -2.04 -109.06
C GLY A 56 61.78 -1.52 -107.74
N ILE A 57 62.29 -0.39 -107.24
CA ILE A 57 61.76 0.27 -106.03
C ILE A 57 60.33 0.76 -106.28
N GLY A 58 60.06 1.34 -107.46
CA GLY A 58 58.70 1.76 -107.83
C GLY A 58 57.70 0.61 -107.81
N ILE A 59 58.05 -0.54 -108.39
CA ILE A 59 57.21 -1.75 -108.39
C ILE A 59 57.03 -2.29 -106.98
N PHE A 60 58.09 -2.27 -106.15
CA PHE A 60 58.03 -2.73 -104.76
C PHE A 60 57.07 -1.90 -103.92
N VAL A 61 57.09 -0.57 -104.04
CA VAL A 61 56.18 0.33 -103.31
C VAL A 61 54.73 0.08 -103.71
N VAL A 62 54.46 -0.14 -105.00
CA VAL A 62 53.10 -0.45 -105.49
C VAL A 62 52.63 -1.80 -104.95
N LEU A 63 53.46 -2.84 -105.01
CA LEU A 63 53.15 -4.17 -104.46
C LEU A 63 52.93 -4.13 -102.94
N PHE A 64 53.78 -3.41 -102.21
CA PHE A 64 53.66 -3.25 -100.77
C PHE A 64 52.37 -2.53 -100.40
N SER A 65 52.00 -1.47 -101.13
CA SER A 65 50.75 -0.74 -100.91
C SER A 65 49.52 -1.60 -101.17
N ILE A 66 49.54 -2.48 -102.18
CA ILE A 66 48.45 -3.42 -102.46
C ILE A 66 48.35 -4.49 -101.36
N LEU A 67 49.47 -5.06 -100.93
CA LEU A 67 49.52 -6.03 -99.82
C LEU A 67 49.02 -5.43 -98.51
N PHE A 68 49.45 -4.21 -98.19
CA PHE A 68 49.06 -3.51 -96.98
C PHE A 68 47.57 -3.15 -97.00
N SER A 69 47.05 -2.68 -98.15
CA SER A 69 45.64 -2.38 -98.32
C SER A 69 44.76 -3.63 -98.22
N LYS A 70 45.23 -4.77 -98.77
CA LYS A 70 44.54 -6.07 -98.63
C LYS A 70 44.60 -6.59 -97.19
N TYR A 71 45.72 -6.42 -96.50
CA TYR A 71 45.88 -6.78 -95.09
C TYR A 71 44.93 -5.99 -94.18
N ILE A 72 44.80 -4.67 -94.38
CA ILE A 72 43.83 -3.84 -93.66
C ILE A 72 42.41 -4.27 -94.00
N LYS A 73 42.07 -4.54 -95.26
CA LYS A 73 40.72 -4.93 -95.65
C LYS A 73 40.32 -6.29 -95.07
N THR A 74 41.23 -7.26 -95.04
CA THR A 74 41.00 -8.60 -94.45
C THR A 74 40.90 -8.55 -92.91
N ASN A 75 41.61 -7.62 -92.25
CA ASN A 75 41.48 -7.44 -90.81
C ASN A 75 40.26 -6.58 -90.41
N ASN A 76 39.87 -5.59 -91.21
CA ASN A 76 38.68 -4.77 -90.95
C ASN A 76 37.36 -5.51 -91.20
N GLU A 77 37.31 -6.45 -92.15
CA GLU A 77 36.10 -7.28 -92.37
C GLU A 77 35.82 -8.27 -91.21
N LYS A 78 36.75 -8.42 -90.25
CA LYS A 78 36.56 -9.22 -89.03
C LYS A 78 36.14 -8.40 -87.80
N MET A 79 36.08 -7.08 -87.87
CA MET A 79 35.43 -6.27 -86.83
C MET A 79 33.96 -6.02 -87.18
N LYS A 80 33.17 -7.10 -87.15
CA LYS A 80 31.80 -6.96 -86.64
C LYS A 80 31.96 -6.73 -85.14
N VAL A 81 31.51 -5.59 -84.63
CA VAL A 81 31.26 -5.42 -83.20
C VAL A 81 30.23 -6.49 -82.83
N SER A 82 30.69 -7.64 -82.35
CA SER A 82 29.84 -8.72 -81.89
C SER A 82 29.23 -8.28 -80.56
N VAL A 83 27.92 -8.45 -80.47
CA VAL A 83 27.08 -8.15 -79.31
C VAL A 83 27.44 -9.02 -78.08
N GLU A 84 28.31 -10.03 -78.24
CA GLU A 84 28.78 -10.94 -77.17
C GLU A 84 29.43 -10.24 -75.97
N SER A 85 30.25 -9.20 -76.18
CA SER A 85 30.89 -8.50 -75.04
C SER A 85 29.90 -7.64 -74.24
N PHE A 86 28.78 -7.26 -74.85
CA PHE A 86 27.72 -6.49 -74.19
C PHE A 86 26.69 -7.39 -73.50
N ASP A 87 26.44 -8.59 -74.03
CA ASP A 87 25.62 -9.61 -73.35
C ASP A 87 26.29 -10.06 -72.05
N ASP A 88 27.61 -10.28 -72.04
CA ASP A 88 28.37 -10.72 -70.85
C ASP A 88 28.42 -9.65 -69.73
N LEU A 89 28.57 -8.36 -70.11
CA LEU A 89 28.50 -7.23 -69.18
C LEU A 89 27.10 -7.01 -68.60
N ASN A 90 26.06 -7.25 -69.39
CA ASN A 90 24.68 -7.13 -68.95
C ASN A 90 24.30 -8.30 -68.03
N LEU A 91 24.73 -9.52 -68.35
CA LEU A 91 24.49 -10.70 -67.54
C LEU A 91 25.21 -10.63 -66.19
N ARG A 92 26.45 -10.13 -66.16
CA ARG A 92 27.20 -9.91 -64.91
C ARG A 92 26.52 -8.89 -63.99
N ARG A 93 26.01 -7.79 -64.54
CA ARG A 93 25.23 -6.81 -63.78
C ARG A 93 23.92 -7.40 -63.26
N LEU A 94 23.27 -8.26 -64.05
CA LEU A 94 22.04 -8.94 -63.66
C LEU A 94 22.33 -9.92 -62.50
N LEU A 95 23.41 -10.69 -62.59
CA LEU A 95 23.84 -11.63 -61.55
C LEU A 95 24.25 -10.92 -60.25
N ASP A 96 25.04 -9.84 -60.33
CA ASP A 96 25.41 -9.04 -59.15
C ASP A 96 24.15 -8.38 -58.52
N SER A 97 23.15 -8.02 -59.33
CA SER A 97 21.88 -7.49 -58.83
C SER A 97 21.01 -8.56 -58.17
N VAL A 98 20.94 -9.78 -58.74
CA VAL A 98 20.22 -10.91 -58.13
C VAL A 98 20.87 -11.28 -56.80
N SER A 99 22.20 -11.44 -56.76
CA SER A 99 22.92 -11.74 -55.53
C SER A 99 22.74 -10.65 -54.46
N ARG A 100 22.68 -9.37 -54.87
CA ARG A 100 22.35 -8.27 -53.94
C ARG A 100 20.94 -8.40 -53.38
N ILE A 101 19.94 -8.62 -54.24
CA ILE A 101 18.52 -8.76 -53.85
C ILE A 101 18.33 -10.00 -52.96
N GLU A 102 19.00 -11.12 -53.26
CA GLU A 102 18.98 -12.34 -52.43
C GLU A 102 19.62 -12.11 -51.05
N ASN A 103 20.74 -11.39 -50.98
CA ASN A 103 21.34 -11.00 -49.70
C ASN A 103 20.42 -10.06 -48.91
N GLU A 104 19.78 -9.08 -49.58
CA GLU A 104 18.82 -8.18 -48.93
C GLU A 104 17.59 -8.95 -48.41
N LEU A 105 17.11 -9.95 -49.15
CA LEU A 105 16.04 -10.85 -48.71
C LEU A 105 16.46 -11.67 -47.49
N SER A 106 17.66 -12.28 -47.53
CA SER A 106 18.21 -13.05 -46.42
C SER A 106 18.36 -12.20 -45.15
N LEU A 107 18.86 -10.98 -45.28
CA LEU A 107 18.97 -10.03 -44.18
C LEU A 107 17.59 -9.65 -43.62
N ALA A 108 16.61 -9.35 -44.47
CA ALA A 108 15.25 -9.02 -44.03
C ALA A 108 14.55 -10.20 -43.32
N VAL A 109 14.77 -11.44 -43.78
CA VAL A 109 14.26 -12.64 -43.12
C VAL A 109 14.94 -12.89 -41.77
N SER A 110 16.25 -12.66 -41.68
CA SER A 110 16.98 -12.74 -40.41
C SER A 110 16.52 -11.65 -39.42
N GLU A 111 16.32 -10.43 -39.90
CA GLU A 111 15.77 -9.30 -39.13
C GLU A 111 14.37 -9.65 -38.58
N LYS A 112 13.49 -10.24 -39.40
CA LYS A 112 12.19 -10.75 -38.95
C LYS A 112 12.33 -11.77 -37.81
N LYS A 113 13.22 -12.76 -37.97
CA LYS A 113 13.46 -13.78 -36.94
C LYS A 113 13.95 -13.16 -35.63
N GLN A 114 14.81 -12.14 -35.70
CA GLN A 114 15.28 -11.41 -34.52
C GLN A 114 14.16 -10.65 -33.82
N ILE A 115 13.25 -10.02 -34.58
CA ILE A 115 12.06 -9.34 -34.05
C ILE A 115 11.14 -10.34 -33.35
N ASP A 116 10.87 -11.50 -33.98
CA ASP A 116 10.04 -12.58 -33.41
C ASP A 116 10.64 -13.15 -32.11
N ASP A 117 11.97 -13.35 -32.07
CA ASP A 117 12.68 -13.81 -30.89
C ASP A 117 12.61 -12.76 -29.76
N ALA A 118 12.84 -11.49 -30.08
CA ALA A 118 12.80 -10.39 -29.11
C ALA A 118 11.38 -10.16 -28.56
N TYR A 119 10.36 -10.34 -29.40
CA TYR A 119 8.96 -10.33 -28.99
C TYR A 119 8.69 -11.43 -27.95
N LYS A 120 9.04 -12.68 -28.27
CA LYS A 120 8.86 -13.81 -27.36
C LYS A 120 9.59 -13.62 -26.03
N GLU A 121 10.82 -13.10 -26.07
CA GLU A 121 11.61 -12.82 -24.87
C GLU A 121 10.96 -11.72 -24.01
N SER A 122 10.42 -10.68 -24.64
CA SER A 122 9.74 -9.57 -23.94
C SER A 122 8.46 -10.04 -23.24
N ILE A 123 7.66 -10.89 -23.89
CA ILE A 123 6.48 -11.51 -23.30
C ILE A 123 6.88 -12.39 -22.11
N LEU A 124 7.84 -13.30 -22.30
CA LEU A 124 8.32 -14.18 -21.25
C LEU A 124 8.84 -13.38 -20.04
N SER A 125 9.56 -12.29 -20.27
CA SER A 125 10.04 -11.42 -19.19
C SER A 125 8.88 -10.75 -18.43
N ALA A 126 7.81 -10.32 -19.12
CA ALA A 126 6.65 -9.73 -18.47
C ALA A 126 5.92 -10.75 -17.58
N GLU A 127 5.75 -11.98 -18.07
CA GLU A 127 5.15 -13.09 -17.32
C GLU A 127 6.00 -13.48 -16.10
N GLN A 128 7.31 -13.54 -16.24
CA GLN A 128 8.22 -13.85 -15.13
C GLN A 128 8.16 -12.79 -14.01
N VAL A 129 7.97 -11.51 -14.36
CA VAL A 129 7.75 -10.44 -13.37
C VAL A 129 6.41 -10.61 -12.67
N ARG A 130 5.34 -10.89 -13.42
CA ARG A 130 4.02 -11.19 -12.83
C ARG A 130 4.11 -12.35 -11.84
N ASP A 131 4.72 -13.46 -12.25
CA ASP A 131 4.82 -14.66 -11.42
C ASP A 131 5.69 -14.42 -10.17
N ALA A 132 6.73 -13.59 -10.29
CA ALA A 132 7.53 -13.13 -9.16
C ALA A 132 6.71 -12.36 -8.12
N ASP A 133 5.93 -11.40 -8.60
CA ASP A 133 5.14 -10.51 -7.76
C ASP A 133 4.01 -11.30 -7.09
N LEU A 134 3.37 -12.22 -7.83
CA LEU A 134 2.37 -13.14 -7.28
C LEU A 134 2.95 -14.08 -6.23
N HIS A 135 4.14 -14.64 -6.47
CA HIS A 135 4.81 -15.50 -5.51
C HIS A 135 5.15 -14.74 -4.21
N THR A 136 5.61 -13.49 -4.33
CA THR A 136 5.90 -12.64 -3.18
C THR A 136 4.61 -12.27 -2.42
N LEU A 137 3.52 -12.00 -3.14
CA LEU A 137 2.22 -11.65 -2.57
C LEU A 137 1.64 -12.75 -1.68
N GLN A 138 1.89 -14.04 -2.00
CA GLN A 138 1.42 -15.18 -1.20
C GLN A 138 1.94 -15.17 0.24
N TYR A 139 3.08 -14.53 0.48
CA TYR A 139 3.71 -14.46 1.80
C TYR A 139 3.38 -13.15 2.55
N MET A 140 2.72 -12.20 1.90
CA MET A 140 2.28 -10.98 2.56
C MET A 140 1.06 -11.30 3.45
N ASN A 141 1.09 -10.87 4.71
CA ASN A 141 -0.01 -11.09 5.66
C ASN A 141 -1.16 -10.09 5.42
N LEU A 142 -1.78 -10.18 4.23
CA LEU A 142 -2.86 -9.30 3.79
C LEU A 142 -4.23 -9.93 4.10
N SER A 143 -5.24 -9.08 4.31
CA SER A 143 -6.63 -9.56 4.35
C SER A 143 -7.02 -10.17 2.99
N LYS A 144 -7.99 -11.10 2.97
CA LYS A 144 -8.43 -11.75 1.72
C LYS A 144 -8.90 -10.75 0.65
N SER A 145 -9.52 -9.64 1.07
CA SER A 145 -9.97 -8.57 0.17
C SER A 145 -8.80 -7.81 -0.43
N GLU A 146 -7.81 -7.41 0.39
CA GLU A 146 -6.61 -6.72 -0.07
C GLU A 146 -5.72 -7.61 -0.94
N TYR A 147 -5.57 -8.89 -0.59
CA TYR A 147 -4.86 -9.88 -1.40
C TYR A 147 -5.44 -9.93 -2.82
N ASN A 148 -6.77 -10.09 -2.95
CA ASN A 148 -7.42 -10.14 -4.26
C ASN A 148 -7.28 -8.83 -5.03
N LYS A 149 -7.34 -7.67 -4.34
CA LYS A 149 -7.14 -6.37 -4.96
C LYS A 149 -5.74 -6.21 -5.53
N GLN A 150 -4.71 -6.61 -4.79
CA GLN A 150 -3.32 -6.50 -5.23
C GLN A 150 -2.98 -7.54 -6.30
N LYS A 151 -3.50 -8.77 -6.19
CA LYS A 151 -3.41 -9.77 -7.25
C LYS A 151 -3.94 -9.23 -8.56
N ARG A 152 -5.15 -8.64 -8.55
CA ARG A 152 -5.77 -8.09 -9.75
C ARG A 152 -4.94 -6.96 -10.37
N LYS A 153 -4.34 -6.09 -9.55
CA LYS A 153 -3.44 -5.03 -10.07
C LYS A 153 -2.18 -5.59 -10.74
N ILE A 154 -1.61 -6.66 -10.19
CA ILE A 154 -0.44 -7.33 -10.78
C ILE A 154 -0.82 -7.95 -12.14
N GLU A 155 -1.98 -8.60 -12.20
CA GLU A 155 -2.53 -9.18 -13.43
C GLU A 155 -2.83 -8.09 -14.48
N GLU A 156 -3.57 -7.04 -14.11
CA GLU A 156 -3.85 -5.87 -14.96
C GLU A 156 -2.55 -5.20 -15.46
N SER A 157 -1.55 -5.03 -14.59
CA SER A 157 -0.26 -4.47 -14.99
C SER A 157 0.50 -5.37 -15.98
N CYS A 158 0.36 -6.69 -15.87
CA CYS A 158 0.96 -7.63 -16.82
C CYS A 158 0.25 -7.57 -18.16
N GLU A 159 -1.09 -7.57 -18.16
CA GLU A 159 -1.91 -7.46 -19.37
C GLU A 159 -1.62 -6.16 -20.12
N HIS A 160 -1.52 -5.03 -19.41
CA HIS A 160 -1.15 -3.76 -20.04
C HIS A 160 0.25 -3.77 -20.65
N LYS A 161 1.23 -4.40 -19.98
CA LYS A 161 2.58 -4.55 -20.54
C LYS A 161 2.58 -5.44 -21.78
N ILE A 162 1.86 -6.56 -21.76
CA ILE A 162 1.73 -7.46 -22.90
C ILE A 162 1.07 -6.74 -24.08
N ALA A 163 -0.04 -6.04 -23.86
CA ALA A 163 -0.72 -5.28 -24.92
C ALA A 163 0.17 -4.19 -25.52
N PHE A 164 0.99 -3.52 -24.70
CA PHE A 164 1.97 -2.55 -25.16
C PHE A 164 3.07 -3.19 -26.02
N ILE A 165 3.60 -4.34 -25.58
CA ILE A 165 4.58 -5.13 -26.35
C ILE A 165 3.97 -5.57 -27.68
N GLU A 166 2.77 -6.16 -27.67
CA GLU A 166 2.05 -6.59 -28.87
C GLU A 166 1.85 -5.44 -29.87
N THR A 167 1.47 -4.25 -29.40
CA THR A 167 1.30 -3.09 -30.27
C THR A 167 2.62 -2.65 -30.91
N THR A 168 3.69 -2.58 -30.10
CA THR A 168 5.02 -2.14 -30.56
C THR A 168 5.58 -3.09 -31.62
N TYR A 169 5.59 -4.39 -31.34
CA TYR A 169 6.17 -5.39 -32.25
C TYR A 169 5.30 -5.64 -33.48
N LYS A 170 3.99 -5.40 -33.42
CA LYS A 170 3.09 -5.52 -34.58
C LYS A 170 3.46 -4.54 -35.68
N GLU A 171 3.73 -3.28 -35.34
CA GLU A 171 4.14 -2.27 -36.32
C GLU A 171 5.47 -2.67 -37.00
N ASP A 172 6.45 -3.11 -36.21
CA ASP A 172 7.75 -3.57 -36.72
C ASP A 172 7.62 -4.81 -37.62
N THR A 173 6.76 -5.75 -37.24
CA THR A 173 6.52 -6.97 -38.01
C THR A 173 5.81 -6.67 -39.34
N GLU A 174 4.79 -5.79 -39.33
CA GLU A 174 4.10 -5.37 -40.54
C GLU A 174 5.04 -4.63 -41.51
N TYR A 175 5.93 -3.79 -40.98
CA TYR A 175 6.95 -3.09 -41.77
C TYR A 175 7.92 -4.05 -42.45
N ILE A 176 8.48 -5.01 -41.69
CA ILE A 176 9.41 -6.00 -42.25
C ILE A 176 8.70 -6.96 -43.22
N ASP A 177 7.46 -7.35 -42.95
CA ASP A 177 6.68 -8.19 -43.88
C ASP A 177 6.40 -7.48 -45.21
N ALA A 178 6.10 -6.18 -45.18
CA ALA A 178 5.97 -5.37 -46.39
C ALA A 178 7.30 -5.30 -47.16
N LYS A 179 8.42 -5.06 -46.46
CA LYS A 179 9.76 -5.03 -47.06
C LYS A 179 10.13 -6.37 -47.70
N ILE A 180 9.91 -7.50 -47.01
CA ILE A 180 10.14 -8.85 -47.54
C ILE A 180 9.28 -9.07 -48.79
N LYS A 181 8.00 -8.68 -48.76
CA LYS A 181 7.09 -8.83 -49.90
C LYS A 181 7.56 -8.01 -51.12
N ASP A 182 8.01 -6.78 -50.91
CA ASP A 182 8.50 -5.92 -51.98
C ASP A 182 9.78 -6.48 -52.62
N ILE A 183 10.75 -6.92 -51.81
CA ILE A 183 11.98 -7.59 -52.28
C ILE A 183 11.65 -8.89 -53.02
N THR A 184 10.68 -9.67 -52.53
CA THR A 184 10.24 -10.92 -53.17
C THR A 184 9.60 -10.64 -54.53
N ASN A 185 8.79 -9.58 -54.64
CA ASN A 185 8.18 -9.17 -55.90
C ASN A 185 9.23 -8.65 -56.89
N GLU A 186 10.24 -7.91 -56.43
CA GLU A 186 11.35 -7.43 -57.25
C GLU A 186 12.16 -8.61 -57.81
N LEU A 187 12.44 -9.61 -56.98
CA LEU A 187 13.09 -10.86 -57.40
C LEU A 187 12.24 -11.64 -58.43
N ALA A 188 10.92 -11.72 -58.23
CA ALA A 188 10.01 -12.40 -59.15
C ALA A 188 9.80 -11.65 -60.48
N ALA A 189 9.96 -10.33 -60.49
CA ALA A 189 9.89 -9.49 -61.69
C ALA A 189 11.15 -9.60 -62.58
N MET A 190 12.25 -10.13 -62.04
CA MET A 190 13.43 -10.47 -62.83
C MET A 190 13.14 -11.73 -63.68
N ASP A 191 13.12 -11.53 -65.01
CA ASP A 191 12.72 -12.49 -66.04
C ASP A 191 13.32 -13.91 -65.83
N SER A 192 12.46 -14.92 -65.65
CA SER A 192 12.87 -16.30 -65.32
C SER A 192 13.77 -16.95 -66.39
N ALA A 193 13.66 -16.50 -67.64
CA ALA A 193 14.50 -16.93 -68.76
C ALA A 193 15.94 -16.36 -68.71
N ASN A 194 16.16 -15.22 -68.05
CA ASN A 194 17.49 -14.64 -67.84
C ASN A 194 18.16 -15.23 -66.59
N LEU A 195 17.37 -15.61 -65.58
CA LEU A 195 17.86 -16.31 -64.38
C LEU A 195 18.47 -17.68 -64.72
N GLU A 196 17.82 -18.46 -65.59
CA GLU A 196 18.31 -19.76 -66.05
C GLU A 196 19.61 -19.66 -66.87
N ARG A 197 19.77 -18.60 -67.68
CA ARG A 197 20.99 -18.32 -68.44
C ARG A 197 22.13 -17.86 -67.53
N ALA A 198 21.82 -17.01 -66.55
CA ALA A 198 22.78 -16.59 -65.54
C ALA A 198 23.26 -17.77 -64.67
N GLN A 199 22.37 -18.66 -64.25
CA GLN A 199 22.73 -19.90 -63.52
C GLN A 199 23.61 -20.85 -64.35
N LYS A 200 23.37 -20.99 -65.66
CA LYS A 200 24.24 -21.80 -66.55
C LYS A 200 25.63 -21.19 -66.70
N MET A 201 25.76 -19.87 -66.86
CA MET A 201 27.07 -19.20 -66.89
C MET A 201 27.78 -19.20 -65.53
N GLN A 202 27.05 -19.20 -64.42
CA GLN A 202 27.59 -19.34 -63.06
C GLN A 202 28.39 -20.64 -62.88
N SER A 203 27.97 -21.72 -63.55
CA SER A 203 28.63 -23.02 -63.47
C SER A 203 29.98 -23.10 -64.20
N GLU A 204 30.25 -22.16 -65.13
CA GLU A 204 31.48 -22.12 -65.93
C GLU A 204 32.51 -21.09 -65.42
N ILE A 205 32.09 -20.08 -64.64
CA ILE A 205 32.96 -18.94 -64.27
C ILE A 205 33.67 -19.08 -62.91
N ASP A 206 33.18 -19.84 -61.91
CA ASP A 206 33.47 -19.46 -60.51
C ASP A 206 33.75 -20.58 -59.47
N SER A 207 34.76 -21.44 -59.69
CA SER A 207 35.20 -22.36 -58.62
C SER A 207 35.75 -21.64 -57.38
N GLN A 208 36.42 -20.49 -57.55
CA GLN A 208 36.97 -19.70 -56.44
C GLN A 208 35.91 -18.92 -55.66
N ARG A 209 34.94 -18.31 -56.34
CA ARG A 209 33.79 -17.67 -55.66
C ARG A 209 32.89 -18.69 -55.00
N GLN A 210 32.70 -19.87 -55.58
CA GLN A 210 31.94 -20.94 -54.93
C GLN A 210 32.60 -21.38 -53.62
N VAL A 211 33.93 -21.49 -53.59
CA VAL A 211 34.68 -21.74 -52.34
C VAL A 211 34.49 -20.60 -51.34
N PHE A 212 34.60 -19.34 -51.77
CA PHE A 212 34.41 -18.18 -50.90
C PHE A 212 32.99 -18.08 -50.33
N GLU A 213 31.95 -18.33 -51.13
CA GLU A 213 30.56 -18.35 -50.65
C GLU A 213 30.31 -19.53 -49.70
N ILE A 214 30.91 -20.70 -49.94
CA ILE A 214 30.84 -21.83 -48.99
C ILE A 214 31.55 -21.48 -47.67
N GLU A 215 32.74 -20.89 -47.71
CA GLU A 215 33.47 -20.46 -46.51
C GLU A 215 32.69 -19.39 -45.72
N LYS A 216 32.10 -18.43 -46.43
CA LYS A 216 31.23 -17.41 -45.84
C LYS A 216 30.00 -18.03 -45.20
N GLN A 217 29.35 -18.99 -45.86
CA GLN A 217 28.19 -19.70 -45.33
C GLN A 217 28.55 -20.52 -44.09
N GLN A 218 29.67 -21.25 -44.10
CA GLN A 218 30.18 -21.99 -42.94
C GLN A 218 30.46 -21.05 -41.77
N LEU A 219 31.05 -19.89 -42.03
CA LEU A 219 31.31 -18.89 -40.99
C LEU A 219 30.01 -18.33 -40.40
N ILE A 220 29.00 -18.05 -41.24
CA ILE A 220 27.68 -17.61 -40.79
C ILE A 220 27.04 -18.70 -39.93
N GLU A 221 27.03 -19.95 -40.37
CA GLU A 221 26.47 -21.08 -39.63
C GLU A 221 27.17 -21.29 -38.27
N GLU A 222 28.49 -21.16 -38.22
CA GLU A 222 29.26 -21.24 -36.97
C GLU A 222 28.87 -20.12 -35.99
N TYR A 223 28.76 -18.86 -36.47
CA TYR A 223 28.33 -17.76 -35.63
C TYR A 223 26.86 -17.89 -35.20
N GLU A 224 25.97 -18.36 -36.07
CA GLU A 224 24.57 -18.62 -35.73
C GLU A 224 24.45 -19.69 -34.64
N LEU A 225 25.22 -20.79 -34.74
CA LEU A 225 25.27 -21.84 -33.73
C LEU A 225 25.81 -21.30 -32.38
N ASN A 226 26.85 -20.46 -32.43
CA ASN A 226 27.40 -19.83 -31.23
C ASN A 226 26.39 -18.89 -30.57
N ILE A 227 25.68 -18.07 -31.36
CA ILE A 227 24.61 -17.19 -30.88
C ILE A 227 23.49 -18.01 -30.25
N GLU A 228 23.06 -19.10 -30.88
CA GLU A 228 22.03 -19.99 -30.33
C GLU A 228 22.48 -20.64 -29.01
N THR A 229 23.73 -21.10 -28.95
CA THR A 229 24.31 -21.68 -27.74
C THR A 229 24.35 -20.65 -26.60
N LEU A 230 24.80 -19.43 -26.87
CA LEU A 230 24.82 -18.34 -25.89
C LEU A 230 23.41 -17.94 -25.44
N LYS A 231 22.43 -17.88 -26.36
CA LYS A 231 21.01 -17.66 -26.03
C LYS A 231 20.48 -18.74 -25.08
N ASN A 232 20.76 -20.01 -25.36
CA ASN A 232 20.34 -21.13 -24.52
C ASN A 232 21.00 -21.09 -23.14
N GLN A 233 22.29 -20.74 -23.06
CA GLN A 233 22.99 -20.56 -21.78
C GLN A 233 22.40 -19.39 -20.97
N LEU A 234 22.12 -18.26 -21.61
CA LEU A 234 21.47 -17.11 -20.97
C LEU A 234 20.08 -17.47 -20.43
N ALA A 235 19.28 -18.19 -21.23
CA ALA A 235 17.95 -18.66 -20.82
C ALA A 235 18.01 -19.61 -19.61
N ALA A 236 18.99 -20.53 -19.61
CA ALA A 236 19.24 -21.41 -18.47
C ALA A 236 19.66 -20.62 -17.22
N GLN A 237 20.59 -19.66 -17.35
CA GLN A 237 21.02 -18.80 -16.23
C GLN A 237 19.86 -17.97 -15.67
N LYS A 238 19.02 -17.37 -16.53
CA LYS A 238 17.82 -16.65 -16.10
C LYS A 238 16.90 -17.57 -15.30
N THR A 239 16.63 -18.78 -15.80
CA THR A 239 15.76 -19.76 -15.14
C THR A 239 16.30 -20.16 -13.77
N GLU A 240 17.61 -20.42 -13.65
CA GLU A 240 18.23 -20.75 -12.35
C GLU A 240 18.22 -19.54 -11.39
N ALA A 241 18.47 -18.33 -11.88
CA ALA A 241 18.36 -17.12 -11.06
C ALA A 241 16.93 -16.92 -10.53
N TYR A 242 15.90 -17.22 -11.32
CA TYR A 242 14.50 -17.19 -10.89
C TYR A 242 14.22 -18.22 -9.79
N LYS A 243 14.70 -19.46 -9.95
CA LYS A 243 14.55 -20.51 -8.94
C LYS A 243 15.23 -20.13 -7.64
N GLU A 244 16.47 -19.64 -7.69
CA GLU A 244 17.21 -19.26 -6.49
C GLU A 244 16.57 -18.08 -5.78
N ARG A 245 16.10 -17.07 -6.52
CA ARG A 245 15.34 -15.95 -5.94
C ARG A 245 14.10 -16.45 -5.21
N ASN A 246 13.29 -17.33 -5.83
CA ASN A 246 12.08 -17.86 -5.20
C ASN A 246 12.44 -18.68 -3.95
N ARG A 247 13.50 -19.48 -3.99
CA ARG A 247 14.01 -20.24 -2.84
C ARG A 247 14.44 -19.33 -1.68
N VAL A 248 15.08 -18.20 -1.97
CA VAL A 248 15.44 -17.20 -0.96
C VAL A 248 14.19 -16.58 -0.34
N VAL A 249 13.20 -16.20 -1.15
CA VAL A 249 11.92 -15.68 -0.67
C VAL A 249 11.22 -16.70 0.24
N ASP A 250 11.14 -17.97 -0.17
CA ASP A 250 10.55 -19.04 0.64
C ASP A 250 11.25 -19.22 1.98
N THR A 251 12.58 -19.18 1.96
CA THR A 251 13.40 -19.34 3.16
C THR A 251 13.16 -18.18 4.14
N ILE A 252 13.14 -16.96 3.64
CA ILE A 252 12.88 -15.75 4.43
C ILE A 252 11.45 -15.77 4.97
N ALA A 253 10.46 -16.04 4.12
CA ALA A 253 9.06 -16.12 4.51
C ALA A 253 8.82 -17.20 5.57
N THR A 254 9.41 -18.38 5.40
CA THR A 254 9.32 -19.48 6.39
C THR A 254 9.95 -19.08 7.72
N ARG A 255 11.10 -18.38 7.70
CA ARG A 255 11.75 -17.88 8.93
C ARG A 255 10.85 -16.89 9.65
N TYR A 256 10.36 -15.85 8.97
CA TYR A 256 9.48 -14.86 9.59
C TYR A 256 8.17 -15.46 10.08
N LYS A 257 7.58 -16.41 9.34
CA LYS A 257 6.38 -17.12 9.80
C LYS A 257 6.62 -17.86 11.11
N LYS A 258 7.78 -18.49 11.27
CA LYS A 258 8.17 -19.14 12.54
C LYS A 258 8.41 -18.13 13.65
N GLU A 259 9.09 -17.01 13.38
CA GLU A 259 9.32 -15.96 14.37
C GLU A 259 8.01 -15.32 14.83
N ILE A 260 7.10 -14.99 13.90
CA ILE A 260 5.77 -14.47 14.23
C ILE A 260 4.97 -15.48 15.05
N ALA A 261 5.04 -16.78 14.71
CA ALA A 261 4.38 -17.83 15.49
C ALA A 261 4.97 -17.94 16.91
N ALA A 262 6.30 -17.91 17.05
CA ALA A 262 6.98 -17.95 18.34
C ALA A 262 6.69 -16.70 19.19
N LEU A 263 6.65 -15.51 18.56
CA LEU A 263 6.23 -14.28 19.23
C LEU A 263 4.78 -14.35 19.67
N LYS A 264 3.89 -14.92 18.84
CA LYS A 264 2.49 -15.14 19.20
C LYS A 264 2.35 -16.11 20.36
N GLU A 265 3.11 -17.20 20.37
CA GLU A 265 3.17 -18.15 21.50
C GLU A 265 3.72 -17.48 22.77
N THR A 266 4.74 -16.62 22.64
CA THR A 266 5.27 -15.83 23.76
C THR A 266 4.22 -14.85 24.29
N ILE A 267 3.51 -14.13 23.42
CA ILE A 267 2.40 -13.25 23.80
C ILE A 267 1.28 -14.04 24.48
N ASP A 268 0.90 -15.18 23.91
CA ASP A 268 -0.15 -16.06 24.45
C ASP A 268 0.26 -16.63 25.83
N SER A 269 1.54 -16.94 26.05
CA SER A 269 2.06 -17.39 27.37
C SER A 269 2.24 -16.27 28.39
N LEU A 270 2.38 -15.02 27.93
CA LEU A 270 2.37 -13.82 28.76
C LEU A 270 0.95 -13.40 29.18
N ASP A 271 -0.08 -13.96 28.54
CA ASP A 271 -1.48 -13.77 28.92
C ASP A 271 -1.88 -14.86 29.95
N PRO A 272 -1.91 -14.58 31.26
CA PRO A 272 -2.15 -15.61 32.26
C PRO A 272 -3.59 -16.13 32.20
N GLU A 273 -3.74 -17.44 32.07
CA GLU A 273 -5.01 -18.13 32.29
C GLU A 273 -5.21 -18.32 33.80
N ILE A 274 -6.01 -17.45 34.41
CA ILE A 274 -6.34 -17.53 35.83
C ILE A 274 -7.52 -18.50 35.97
N SER A 275 -7.23 -19.79 36.09
CA SER A 275 -8.24 -20.80 36.43
C SER A 275 -8.31 -20.96 37.95
N ASN A 276 -9.42 -20.52 38.53
CA ASN A 276 -9.71 -20.65 39.95
C ASN A 276 -11.22 -20.76 40.11
N LYS A 277 -11.68 -21.82 40.77
CA LYS A 277 -13.12 -22.08 40.98
C LYS A 277 -13.88 -20.84 41.48
N LYS A 278 -13.32 -20.09 42.42
CA LYS A 278 -13.93 -18.85 42.94
C LYS A 278 -14.02 -17.75 41.88
N ALA A 279 -13.02 -17.67 41.01
CA ALA A 279 -12.96 -16.70 39.94
C ALA A 279 -13.93 -17.07 38.81
N ASP A 280 -14.05 -18.36 38.49
CA ASP A 280 -15.01 -18.89 37.52
C ASP A 280 -16.47 -18.69 37.99
N ASP A 281 -16.75 -18.92 39.27
CA ASP A 281 -18.07 -18.67 39.88
C ASP A 281 -18.46 -17.17 39.74
N ILE A 282 -17.52 -16.25 40.00
CA ILE A 282 -17.73 -14.81 39.85
C ILE A 282 -18.03 -14.44 38.39
N LEU A 283 -17.28 -14.99 37.43
CA LEU A 283 -17.50 -14.71 36.01
C LEU A 283 -18.90 -15.13 35.56
N LEU A 284 -19.34 -16.33 35.97
CA LEU A 284 -20.66 -16.86 35.64
C LEU A 284 -21.80 -15.97 36.19
N ASP A 285 -21.63 -15.44 37.41
CA ASP A 285 -22.61 -14.55 38.04
C ASP A 285 -22.68 -13.17 37.33
N THR A 286 -21.57 -12.73 36.69
CA THR A 286 -21.48 -11.42 36.04
C THR A 286 -21.83 -11.39 34.55
N GLU A 287 -21.78 -12.51 33.82
CA GLU A 287 -22.00 -12.57 32.36
C GLU A 287 -23.45 -12.29 31.91
N LEU A 288 -24.41 -12.29 32.83
CA LEU A 288 -25.85 -12.31 32.52
C LEU A 288 -26.58 -10.98 32.70
N LEU A 289 -25.90 -9.89 33.08
CA LEU A 289 -26.56 -8.67 33.54
C LEU A 289 -26.03 -7.41 32.81
N GLU A 290 -26.95 -6.66 32.19
CA GLU A 290 -26.63 -5.41 31.50
C GLU A 290 -26.20 -4.30 32.47
N ASN A 291 -25.11 -3.63 32.11
CA ASN A 291 -24.44 -2.62 32.91
C ASN A 291 -25.14 -1.27 32.75
N THR A 292 -25.76 -0.73 33.80
CA THR A 292 -26.08 0.69 33.87
C THR A 292 -25.36 1.28 35.06
N ALA A 293 -24.45 2.22 34.80
CA ALA A 293 -23.78 2.96 35.86
C ALA A 293 -24.85 3.70 36.67
N PRO A 294 -24.95 3.49 37.99
CA PRO A 294 -25.87 4.25 38.81
C PRO A 294 -25.42 5.71 38.79
N GLN A 295 -26.27 6.58 38.26
CA GLN A 295 -26.01 8.02 38.29
C GLN A 295 -26.36 8.54 39.68
N PHE A 296 -25.37 8.65 40.57
CA PHE A 296 -25.60 9.02 41.97
C PHE A 296 -26.19 10.42 42.09
N LEU A 297 -25.67 11.38 41.32
CA LEU A 297 -26.15 12.76 41.33
C LEU A 297 -27.60 12.88 40.86
N SER A 298 -27.98 12.26 39.75
CA SER A 298 -29.35 12.36 39.24
C SER A 298 -30.36 11.70 40.18
N PHE A 299 -30.03 10.53 40.72
CA PHE A 299 -30.89 9.83 41.67
C PHE A 299 -31.14 10.62 42.96
N LEU A 300 -30.09 11.20 43.55
CA LEU A 300 -30.21 11.89 44.84
C LEU A 300 -30.86 13.27 44.67
N SER A 301 -30.47 14.04 43.65
CA SER A 301 -30.94 15.42 43.43
C SER A 301 -32.45 15.56 43.17
N GLU A 302 -33.15 14.51 42.76
CA GLU A 302 -34.60 14.53 42.57
C GLU A 302 -35.42 14.48 43.87
N GLN A 303 -34.84 13.96 44.95
CA GLN A 303 -35.57 13.69 46.20
C GLN A 303 -35.24 14.65 47.33
N TYR A 304 -34.07 15.31 47.31
CA TYR A 304 -33.57 16.11 48.43
C TYR A 304 -32.74 17.32 48.01
N ASP A 305 -32.80 18.34 48.85
CA ASP A 305 -31.97 19.55 48.75
C ASP A 305 -30.66 19.32 49.51
N PHE A 306 -29.57 19.09 48.78
CA PHE A 306 -28.26 18.78 49.36
C PHE A 306 -27.49 20.05 49.72
N SER A 307 -26.62 19.96 50.74
CA SER A 307 -25.66 21.03 50.99
C SER A 307 -24.63 21.08 49.86
N GLU A 308 -24.01 22.24 49.66
CA GLU A 308 -22.95 22.42 48.65
C GLU A 308 -21.77 21.43 48.85
N ALA A 309 -21.47 21.09 50.11
CA ALA A 309 -20.44 20.10 50.45
C ALA A 309 -20.84 18.67 50.04
N ASP A 310 -22.11 18.30 50.19
CA ASP A 310 -22.62 16.98 49.81
C ASP A 310 -22.67 16.83 48.29
N ILE A 311 -23.08 17.89 47.56
CA ILE A 311 -23.06 17.92 46.09
C ILE A 311 -21.63 17.70 45.57
N LEU A 312 -20.65 18.38 46.18
CA LEU A 312 -19.23 18.23 45.80
C LEU A 312 -18.70 16.82 46.09
N LEU A 313 -19.11 16.21 47.21
CA LEU A 313 -18.73 14.85 47.55
C LEU A 313 -19.34 13.84 46.56
N LEU A 314 -20.61 13.98 46.20
CA LEU A 314 -21.29 13.14 45.22
C LEU A 314 -20.63 13.26 43.83
N ALA A 315 -20.34 14.48 43.37
CA ALA A 315 -19.61 14.68 42.12
C ALA A 315 -18.20 14.06 42.14
N THR A 316 -17.54 14.06 43.30
CA THR A 316 -16.24 13.38 43.47
C THR A 316 -16.36 11.86 43.38
N ILE A 317 -17.45 11.29 43.89
CA ILE A 317 -17.72 9.85 43.82
C ILE A 317 -18.02 9.44 42.36
N ASP A 318 -18.90 10.17 41.67
CA ASP A 318 -19.22 9.92 40.26
C ASP A 318 -17.95 9.96 39.40
N LYS A 319 -17.11 11.00 39.57
CA LYS A 319 -15.83 11.11 38.85
C LYS A 319 -14.85 9.96 39.14
N LYS A 320 -14.85 9.42 40.37
CA LYS A 320 -14.00 8.26 40.71
C LYS A 320 -14.48 6.99 40.02
N LEU A 321 -15.79 6.80 39.89
CA LEU A 321 -16.38 5.68 39.16
C LEU A 321 -16.10 5.80 37.65
N GLU A 322 -16.27 6.99 37.07
CA GLU A 322 -15.90 7.26 35.67
C GLU A 322 -14.42 6.97 35.38
N ASN A 323 -13.52 7.44 36.25
CA ASN A 323 -12.08 7.17 36.11
C ASN A 323 -11.77 5.67 36.23
N PHE A 324 -12.50 4.94 37.08
CA PHE A 324 -12.34 3.49 37.23
C PHE A 324 -12.79 2.75 35.97
N ASP A 325 -13.94 3.13 35.41
CA ASP A 325 -14.45 2.58 34.15
C ASP A 325 -13.47 2.81 33.01
N TYR A 326 -12.92 4.02 32.90
CA TYR A 326 -11.90 4.36 31.92
C TYR A 326 -10.68 3.44 32.03
N LEU A 327 -10.12 3.27 33.24
CA LEU A 327 -8.95 2.42 33.46
C LEU A 327 -9.25 0.93 33.19
N SER A 328 -10.42 0.44 33.58
CA SER A 328 -10.80 -0.94 33.33
C SER A 328 -11.09 -1.21 31.84
N ASN A 329 -11.64 -0.24 31.12
CA ASN A 329 -11.88 -0.36 29.67
C ASN A 329 -10.57 -0.41 28.89
N ILE A 330 -9.54 0.37 29.27
CA ILE A 330 -8.20 0.24 28.67
C ILE A 330 -7.67 -1.18 28.80
N ILE A 331 -7.85 -1.81 29.96
CA ILE A 331 -7.41 -3.19 30.22
C ILE A 331 -8.25 -4.19 29.42
N ALA A 332 -9.56 -3.96 29.27
CA ALA A 332 -10.46 -4.84 28.52
C ALA A 332 -10.33 -4.70 26.99
N GLU A 333 -9.90 -3.54 26.48
CA GLU A 333 -9.70 -3.25 25.05
C GLU A 333 -8.36 -3.76 24.50
N GLN A 334 -7.37 -4.00 25.38
CA GLN A 334 -6.19 -4.74 24.98
C GLN A 334 -6.60 -6.15 24.49
N PRO A 335 -6.05 -6.64 23.37
CA PRO A 335 -6.42 -7.93 22.79
C PRO A 335 -5.84 -9.09 23.62
N HIS A 336 -6.39 -9.28 24.82
CA HIS A 336 -6.17 -10.47 25.64
C HIS A 336 -7.01 -11.61 25.07
N LYS A 337 -6.40 -12.78 24.85
CA LYS A 337 -7.12 -14.01 24.46
C LYS A 337 -7.69 -14.72 25.68
N ASN A 338 -7.10 -14.54 26.86
CA ASN A 338 -7.41 -15.28 28.06
C ASN A 338 -8.30 -14.48 29.02
N SER A 339 -8.37 -14.96 30.26
CA SER A 339 -9.35 -14.60 31.28
C SER A 339 -9.36 -13.12 31.74
N LEU A 340 -8.31 -12.34 31.45
CA LEU A 340 -8.12 -10.99 32.00
C LEU A 340 -9.19 -9.99 31.54
N ALA A 341 -9.60 -10.05 30.28
CA ALA A 341 -10.67 -9.19 29.77
C ALA A 341 -12.01 -9.49 30.45
N SER A 342 -12.33 -10.78 30.66
CA SER A 342 -13.53 -11.20 31.39
C SER A 342 -13.47 -10.77 32.86
N PHE A 343 -12.31 -10.87 33.51
CA PHE A 343 -12.12 -10.36 34.87
C PHE A 343 -12.23 -8.85 34.99
N ALA A 344 -11.72 -8.09 34.01
CA ALA A 344 -11.88 -6.63 33.99
C ALA A 344 -13.37 -6.24 33.89
N ARG A 345 -14.15 -6.94 33.06
CA ARG A 345 -15.60 -6.76 32.94
C ARG A 345 -16.33 -7.14 34.23
N ALA A 346 -16.05 -8.31 34.79
CA ALA A 346 -16.66 -8.76 36.04
C ALA A 346 -16.34 -7.82 37.22
N ARG A 347 -15.12 -7.28 37.28
CA ARG A 347 -14.71 -6.28 38.27
C ARG A 347 -15.53 -4.98 38.15
N ASN A 348 -15.72 -4.48 36.93
CA ASN A 348 -16.57 -3.31 36.69
C ASN A 348 -18.01 -3.58 37.12
N PHE A 349 -18.55 -4.75 36.75
CA PHE A 349 -19.90 -5.15 37.13
C PHE A 349 -20.10 -5.17 38.65
N ILE A 350 -19.20 -5.82 39.40
CA ILE A 350 -19.30 -5.89 40.87
C ILE A 350 -19.29 -4.49 41.50
N LEU A 351 -18.45 -3.58 41.00
CA LEU A 351 -18.38 -2.23 41.52
C LEU A 351 -19.69 -1.46 41.28
N HIS A 352 -20.25 -1.54 40.07
CA HIS A 352 -21.51 -0.88 39.72
C HIS A 352 -22.71 -1.49 40.45
N SER A 353 -22.76 -2.82 40.59
CA SER A 353 -23.80 -3.50 41.39
C SER A 353 -23.73 -3.08 42.84
N PHE A 354 -22.53 -3.06 43.46
CA PHE A 354 -22.36 -2.59 44.83
C PHE A 354 -22.78 -1.13 45.00
N ALA A 355 -22.40 -0.27 44.06
CA ALA A 355 -22.80 1.12 44.03
C ALA A 355 -24.33 1.27 43.95
N GLY A 356 -24.99 0.52 43.07
CA GLY A 356 -26.45 0.50 42.93
C GLY A 356 -27.18 -0.01 44.17
N ASP A 357 -26.66 -1.06 44.81
CA ASP A 357 -27.20 -1.60 46.06
C ASP A 357 -27.07 -0.58 47.20
N ALA A 358 -25.93 0.11 47.29
CA ALA A 358 -25.72 1.16 48.29
C ALA A 358 -26.68 2.34 48.09
N VAL A 359 -26.91 2.76 46.84
CA VAL A 359 -27.90 3.78 46.47
C VAL A 359 -29.31 3.35 46.86
N THR A 360 -29.66 2.10 46.58
CA THR A 360 -30.98 1.53 46.92
C THR A 360 -31.18 1.45 48.43
N LEU A 361 -30.15 1.06 49.19
CA LEU A 361 -30.20 1.05 50.64
C LEU A 361 -30.40 2.47 51.20
N LEU A 362 -29.63 3.44 50.69
CA LEU A 362 -29.77 4.86 51.04
C LEU A 362 -31.18 5.36 50.76
N LYS A 363 -31.75 5.03 49.60
CA LYS A 363 -33.15 5.34 49.25
C LYS A 363 -34.11 4.87 50.34
N ASN A 364 -34.03 3.60 50.70
CA ASN A 364 -34.96 2.99 51.65
C ASN A 364 -34.85 3.63 53.04
N ILE A 365 -33.62 3.94 53.49
CA ILE A 365 -33.38 4.63 54.77
C ILE A 365 -33.96 6.04 54.73
N LEU A 366 -33.72 6.79 53.66
CA LEU A 366 -34.19 8.17 53.53
C LEU A 366 -35.72 8.23 53.44
N SER A 367 -36.35 7.37 52.63
CA SER A 367 -37.82 7.31 52.54
C SER A 367 -38.46 6.97 53.89
N ALA A 368 -37.92 5.99 54.63
CA ALA A 368 -38.40 5.64 55.96
C ALA A 368 -38.28 6.82 56.95
N ARG A 369 -37.20 7.62 56.84
CA ARG A 369 -37.03 8.83 57.63
C ARG A 369 -38.08 9.89 57.29
N THR A 370 -38.33 10.15 56.01
CA THR A 370 -39.36 11.12 55.58
C THR A 370 -40.74 10.73 56.11
N GLU A 371 -41.09 9.45 56.03
CA GLU A 371 -42.36 8.93 56.54
C GLU A 371 -42.48 9.13 58.05
N ALA A 372 -41.40 8.87 58.80
CA ALA A 372 -41.35 9.11 60.24
C ALA A 372 -41.54 10.60 60.58
N GLU A 373 -40.88 11.50 59.85
CA GLU A 373 -41.01 12.96 60.02
C GLU A 373 -42.44 13.44 59.71
N GLN A 374 -43.05 12.96 58.62
CA GLN A 374 -44.45 13.28 58.30
C GLN A 374 -45.44 12.75 59.36
N ASN A 375 -45.19 11.55 59.90
CA ASN A 375 -46.00 11.00 60.97
C ASN A 375 -45.86 11.79 62.27
N ALA A 376 -44.65 12.26 62.59
CA ALA A 376 -44.42 13.13 63.74
C ALA A 376 -45.20 14.45 63.60
N VAL A 377 -45.15 15.10 62.43
CA VAL A 377 -45.91 16.33 62.16
C VAL A 377 -47.43 16.12 62.30
N LYS A 378 -47.95 14.98 61.78
CA LYS A 378 -49.37 14.63 61.94
C LYS A 378 -49.74 14.41 63.41
N LEU A 379 -48.88 13.74 64.18
CA LEU A 379 -49.10 13.51 65.60
C LEU A 379 -49.09 14.82 66.39
N ASP A 380 -48.15 15.72 66.10
CA ASP A 380 -48.07 17.04 66.73
C ASP A 380 -49.31 17.88 66.44
N SER A 381 -49.82 17.84 65.19
CA SER A 381 -51.08 18.51 64.83
C SER A 381 -52.28 17.91 65.58
N LEU A 382 -52.32 16.58 65.76
CA LEU A 382 -53.39 15.93 66.51
C LEU A 382 -53.32 16.26 68.00
N ILE A 383 -52.12 16.23 68.59
CA ILE A 383 -51.88 16.65 69.99
C ILE A 383 -52.36 18.10 70.18
N SER A 384 -52.00 19.00 69.27
CA SER A 384 -52.43 20.40 69.32
C SER A 384 -53.96 20.53 69.29
N SER A 385 -54.65 19.71 68.49
CA SER A 385 -56.12 19.71 68.46
C SER A 385 -56.75 19.21 69.77
N TYR A 386 -56.16 18.21 70.40
CA TYR A 386 -56.60 17.72 71.71
C TYR A 386 -56.32 18.73 72.81
N GLU A 387 -55.17 19.42 72.78
CA GLU A 387 -54.88 20.50 73.72
C GLU A 387 -55.93 21.61 73.63
N LEU A 388 -56.32 22.04 72.42
CA LEU A 388 -57.38 23.03 72.23
C LEU A 388 -58.73 22.57 72.81
N TYR A 389 -59.09 21.30 72.61
CA TYR A 389 -60.31 20.73 73.20
C TYR A 389 -60.26 20.72 74.73
N PHE A 390 -59.16 20.23 75.32
CA PHE A 390 -58.98 20.24 76.77
C PHE A 390 -59.00 21.65 77.34
N GLU A 391 -58.39 22.61 76.67
CA GLU A 391 -58.44 24.01 77.09
C GLU A 391 -59.85 24.58 77.08
N ALA A 392 -60.65 24.30 76.05
CA ALA A 392 -62.02 24.77 75.97
C ALA A 392 -62.88 24.16 77.09
N GLU A 393 -62.84 22.84 77.25
CA GLU A 393 -63.62 22.12 78.28
C GLU A 393 -63.27 22.58 79.70
N LEU A 394 -61.98 22.73 80.01
CA LEU A 394 -61.52 23.14 81.34
C LEU A 394 -61.82 24.61 81.62
N LYS A 395 -61.79 25.49 80.60
CA LYS A 395 -62.20 26.89 80.75
C LYS A 395 -63.70 27.00 81.02
N ASP A 396 -64.52 26.21 80.32
CA ASP A 396 -65.97 26.19 80.52
C ASP A 396 -66.36 25.66 81.90
N SER A 397 -65.62 24.67 82.42
CA SER A 397 -65.86 24.13 83.76
C SER A 397 -65.26 24.98 84.90
N GLY A 398 -64.34 25.89 84.60
CA GLY A 398 -63.62 26.69 85.60
C GLY A 398 -62.49 25.94 86.31
N ASP A 399 -62.09 24.78 85.78
CA ASP A 399 -61.10 23.89 86.38
C ASP A 399 -59.68 24.28 85.95
N SER A 400 -58.67 24.06 86.80
CA SER A 400 -57.27 24.40 86.47
C SER A 400 -56.59 23.35 85.59
N GLY A 401 -57.12 22.14 85.55
CA GLY A 401 -56.54 20.99 84.85
C GLY A 401 -57.34 19.70 85.02
N CYS A 402 -56.85 18.61 84.44
CA CYS A 402 -57.44 17.27 84.58
C CYS A 402 -56.38 16.16 84.57
N VAL A 403 -56.78 14.98 85.04
CA VAL A 403 -55.95 13.78 85.03
C VAL A 403 -56.02 13.11 83.67
N ILE A 404 -54.88 13.03 82.97
CA ILE A 404 -54.78 12.38 81.65
C ILE A 404 -54.52 10.88 81.81
N ASP A 405 -53.58 10.51 82.68
CA ASP A 405 -53.19 9.11 82.87
C ASP A 405 -52.94 8.78 84.34
N SER A 406 -53.74 7.87 84.86
CA SER A 406 -53.70 7.40 86.24
C SER A 406 -53.17 5.97 86.39
N ARG A 407 -52.50 5.40 85.37
CA ARG A 407 -51.92 4.05 85.42
C ARG A 407 -50.77 3.95 86.42
N ASN A 408 -49.87 4.94 86.46
CA ASN A 408 -48.86 5.06 87.50
C ASN A 408 -49.47 5.76 88.71
N LYS A 409 -49.64 5.04 89.82
CA LYS A 409 -50.30 5.56 91.03
C LYS A 409 -49.42 6.45 91.89
N SER A 410 -48.10 6.46 91.66
CA SER A 410 -47.15 7.31 92.39
C SER A 410 -46.93 8.64 91.67
N GLU A 411 -46.95 8.64 90.34
CA GLU A 411 -46.76 9.81 89.48
C GLU A 411 -47.86 9.81 88.41
N ILE A 412 -48.95 10.50 88.71
CA ILE A 412 -50.14 10.54 87.85
C ILE A 412 -49.95 11.67 86.82
N ILE A 413 -50.10 11.39 85.53
CA ILE A 413 -49.91 12.43 84.49
C ILE A 413 -51.15 13.31 84.42
N VAL A 414 -50.93 14.61 84.45
CA VAL A 414 -52.00 15.61 84.46
C VAL A 414 -51.78 16.68 83.41
N TYR A 415 -52.89 17.15 82.83
CA TYR A 415 -52.94 18.32 81.98
C TYR A 415 -53.30 19.52 82.85
N ILE A 416 -52.53 20.60 82.76
CA ILE A 416 -52.82 21.86 83.45
C ILE A 416 -52.89 22.97 82.39
N LEU A 417 -53.89 23.83 82.49
CA LEU A 417 -54.07 24.95 81.57
C LEU A 417 -52.81 25.84 81.52
N PRO A 418 -52.42 26.37 80.34
CA PRO A 418 -51.23 27.21 80.20
C PRO A 418 -51.13 28.38 81.19
N ALA A 419 -52.27 28.98 81.55
CA ALA A 419 -52.35 30.08 82.51
C ALA A 419 -51.76 29.73 83.89
N TYR A 420 -51.79 28.45 84.29
CA TYR A 420 -51.25 27.98 85.56
C TYR A 420 -49.88 27.31 85.41
N LYS A 421 -49.40 27.01 84.19
CA LYS A 421 -48.14 26.26 83.93
C LYS A 421 -46.89 26.85 84.58
N ASN A 422 -46.83 28.17 84.73
CA ASN A 422 -45.67 28.86 85.30
C ASN A 422 -45.62 28.87 86.84
N LYS A 423 -46.66 28.37 87.53
CA LYS A 423 -46.78 28.39 89.00
C LYS A 423 -46.99 27.00 89.61
N ILE A 424 -46.51 25.93 88.95
CA ILE A 424 -46.87 24.54 89.29
C ILE A 424 -45.92 23.88 90.30
N GLU A 425 -44.67 24.33 90.39
CA GLU A 425 -43.65 23.58 91.11
C GLU A 425 -43.94 23.55 92.63
N ASN A 426 -44.16 22.34 93.15
CA ASN A 426 -44.54 22.05 94.54
C ASN A 426 -45.89 22.65 94.97
N THR A 427 -46.77 22.93 94.03
CA THR A 427 -48.11 23.45 94.32
C THR A 427 -49.04 22.32 94.75
N ILE A 428 -49.78 22.53 95.84
CA ILE A 428 -50.82 21.60 96.29
C ILE A 428 -52.11 21.92 95.52
N ALA A 429 -52.63 20.92 94.81
CA ALA A 429 -53.87 21.00 94.07
C ALA A 429 -54.89 19.99 94.63
N SER A 430 -56.17 20.34 94.56
CA SER A 430 -57.26 19.44 94.95
C SER A 430 -57.81 18.71 93.72
N VAL A 431 -58.06 17.40 93.87
CA VAL A 431 -58.61 16.53 92.83
C VAL A 431 -60.06 16.18 93.17
N TYR A 432 -60.97 16.34 92.20
CA TYR A 432 -62.41 16.08 92.35
C TYR A 432 -62.93 15.31 91.15
N ARG A 433 -63.97 14.49 91.39
CA ARG A 433 -64.65 13.74 90.32
C ARG A 433 -65.87 14.49 89.80
N THR A 434 -66.64 15.04 90.71
CA THR A 434 -67.76 15.94 90.48
C THR A 434 -67.58 17.16 91.38
N PRO A 435 -68.28 18.28 91.14
CA PRO A 435 -68.14 19.49 91.96
C PRO A 435 -68.30 19.24 93.47
N ASP A 436 -69.06 18.21 93.85
CA ASP A 436 -69.36 17.87 95.25
C ASP A 436 -68.52 16.68 95.79
N GLU A 437 -67.71 16.01 94.97
CA GLU A 437 -66.91 14.83 95.35
C GLU A 437 -65.40 15.13 95.30
N VAL A 438 -64.83 15.53 96.44
CA VAL A 438 -63.38 15.70 96.60
C VAL A 438 -62.71 14.36 96.88
N ILE A 439 -61.77 13.97 96.00
CA ILE A 439 -61.04 12.71 96.10
C ILE A 439 -59.83 12.83 97.04
N GLY A 440 -59.12 13.97 96.98
CA GLY A 440 -57.97 14.26 97.83
C GLY A 440 -57.07 15.37 97.28
N GLU A 441 -55.91 15.56 97.92
CA GLU A 441 -54.91 16.57 97.53
C GLU A 441 -53.65 15.91 96.95
N VAL A 442 -53.10 16.55 95.92
CA VAL A 442 -51.91 16.11 95.19
C VAL A 442 -50.91 17.26 95.10
N MET A 443 -49.62 16.92 95.08
CA MET A 443 -48.55 17.87 94.81
C MET A 443 -48.19 17.80 93.33
N LEU A 444 -48.25 18.93 92.64
CA LEU A 444 -47.86 19.01 91.24
C LEU A 444 -46.35 19.21 91.11
N LYS A 445 -45.75 18.50 90.16
CA LYS A 445 -44.33 18.60 89.81
C LYS A 445 -44.15 18.55 88.30
N LYS A 446 -43.19 19.30 87.78
CA LYS A 446 -42.81 19.23 86.37
C LYS A 446 -41.72 18.18 86.20
N GLN A 447 -41.91 17.24 85.29
CA GLN A 447 -40.95 16.18 84.96
C GLN A 447 -40.73 16.18 83.45
N GLY A 448 -39.66 16.84 82.99
CA GLY A 448 -39.45 17.09 81.56
C GLY A 448 -40.58 17.92 80.95
N ASN A 449 -41.24 17.37 79.92
CA ASN A 449 -42.35 18.01 79.20
C ASN A 449 -43.74 17.70 79.77
N VAL A 450 -43.84 16.85 80.80
CA VAL A 450 -45.11 16.49 81.44
C VAL A 450 -45.22 17.06 82.86
N ILE A 451 -46.45 17.24 83.30
CA ILE A 451 -46.76 17.59 84.69
C ILE A 451 -47.32 16.34 85.36
N VAL A 452 -46.76 16.01 86.51
CA VAL A 452 -47.17 14.85 87.30
C VAL A 452 -47.76 15.32 88.63
N ALA A 453 -48.85 14.68 89.03
CA ALA A 453 -49.48 14.82 90.32
C ALA A 453 -49.01 13.66 91.22
N VAL A 454 -48.34 14.01 92.32
CA VAL A 454 -47.89 13.07 93.36
C VAL A 454 -48.90 13.09 94.51
N PRO A 455 -49.65 12.00 94.76
CA PRO A 455 -50.62 11.94 95.83
C PRO A 455 -49.97 12.04 97.22
N GLN A 456 -50.57 12.81 98.13
CA GLN A 456 -50.05 12.99 99.49
C GLN A 456 -50.20 11.72 100.37
N ASN A 457 -51.07 10.79 99.99
CA ASN A 457 -51.24 9.52 100.68
C ASN A 457 -51.69 8.39 99.73
N THR A 458 -51.53 7.15 100.18
CA THR A 458 -51.87 5.92 99.43
C THR A 458 -53.37 5.68 99.24
N ARG A 459 -54.22 6.33 100.05
CA ARG A 459 -55.68 6.28 99.91
C ARG A 459 -56.18 7.18 98.78
N THR A 460 -55.50 8.29 98.53
CA THR A 460 -55.78 9.24 97.45
C THR A 460 -55.28 8.67 96.13
N SER A 461 -54.08 8.07 96.09
CA SER A 461 -53.54 7.46 94.86
C SER A 461 -54.44 6.37 94.27
N SER A 462 -55.01 5.51 95.12
CA SER A 462 -55.89 4.40 94.68
C SER A 462 -57.26 4.85 94.16
N LYS A 463 -57.70 6.08 94.50
CA LYS A 463 -59.03 6.60 94.12
C LYS A 463 -59.03 7.48 92.87
N ILE A 464 -57.88 8.09 92.53
CA ILE A 464 -57.74 8.93 91.34
C ILE A 464 -57.85 8.09 90.06
N LYS A 465 -58.67 8.57 89.14
CA LYS A 465 -58.95 8.00 87.82
C LYS A 465 -58.69 9.05 86.74
N THR A 466 -58.46 8.58 85.52
CA THR A 466 -58.41 9.43 84.32
C THR A 466 -59.72 10.17 84.14
N GLY A 467 -59.65 11.47 83.82
CA GLY A 467 -60.80 12.37 83.71
C GLY A 467 -61.19 13.07 85.01
N ASP A 468 -60.60 12.70 86.16
CA ASP A 468 -60.78 13.47 87.39
C ASP A 468 -60.17 14.88 87.22
N ARG A 469 -60.80 15.89 87.79
CA ARG A 469 -60.51 17.31 87.56
C ARG A 469 -59.60 17.86 88.66
N ILE A 470 -58.82 18.88 88.32
CA ILE A 470 -57.78 19.47 89.17
C ILE A 470 -58.06 20.95 89.34
N LEU A 471 -58.03 21.41 90.58
CA LEU A 471 -58.20 22.82 90.93
C LEU A 471 -57.00 23.23 91.75
N ILE A 472 -56.28 24.22 91.24
CA ILE A 472 -55.20 24.86 91.96
C ILE A 472 -55.83 25.95 92.81
N LYS A 473 -55.78 25.80 94.13
CA LYS A 473 -56.23 26.85 95.04
C LYS A 473 -55.30 28.04 94.86
N ASN A 474 -55.78 29.10 94.21
CA ASN A 474 -55.09 30.38 94.23
C ASN A 474 -54.99 30.84 95.69
N SER A 475 -53.81 30.71 96.30
CA SER A 475 -53.44 31.65 97.36
C SER A 475 -53.28 32.99 96.66
N GLN A 476 -54.01 34.02 97.13
CA GLN A 476 -53.81 35.40 96.69
C GLN A 476 -52.35 35.80 96.70
#